data_AF-A0A2H9TEI2-F1
#
_entry.id   AF-A0A2H9TEI2-F1
#
_cell.length_a   1.000
_cell.length_b   1.000
_cell.length_c   1.000
_cell.angle_alpha   90.00
_cell.angle_beta   90.00
_cell.angle_gamma   90.00
#
_symmetry.space_group_name_H-M   'P 1'
#
loop_
_entity.id
_entity.type
_entity.pdbx_description
1 polymer ?
#
loop_
_entity_poly.entity_id
_entity_poly.type
_entity_poly.pdbx_seq_one_letter_code
_entity_poly.pdbx_strand_id
1 'polypeptide(L)' 'METNNYLDALRSRKLRDVKIATFDRKDLMKKQDGKCFKCKKDLRAGYYKFSRDLKTKENHAICSDCLVTIPERRG' A
#
# COMPACT_ATOMS: atom_id res chain seq x y z
N MET A 1 -40.08 21.19 -10.36
CA MET A 1 -39.13 21.69 -9.34
C MET A 1 -38.85 20.58 -8.31
N GLU A 2 -38.61 19.35 -8.75
CA GLU A 2 -38.53 18.16 -7.86
C GLU A 2 -37.18 17.43 -7.94
N THR A 3 -36.37 17.72 -8.96
CA THR A 3 -35.12 17.00 -9.25
C THR A 3 -33.97 17.39 -8.32
N ASN A 4 -34.02 18.59 -7.70
CA ASN A 4 -32.96 19.08 -6.82
C ASN A 4 -33.00 18.43 -5.42
N ASN A 5 -34.16 18.01 -4.93
CA ASN A 5 -34.30 17.37 -3.63
C ASN A 5 -33.68 15.97 -3.58
N TYR A 6 -33.68 15.24 -4.70
CA TYR A 6 -33.10 13.90 -4.76
C TYR A 6 -31.57 13.92 -4.63
N LEU A 7 -30.92 14.92 -5.21
CA LEU A 7 -29.46 15.09 -5.14
C LEU A 7 -29.00 15.54 -3.75
N ASP A 8 -29.75 16.41 -3.07
CA ASP A 8 -29.44 16.84 -1.70
C ASP A 8 -29.73 15.74 -0.65
N ALA A 9 -30.70 14.86 -0.90
CA ALA A 9 -30.94 13.68 -0.06
C ALA A 9 -29.80 12.64 -0.14
N LEU A 10 -29.14 12.53 -1.29
CA LEU A 10 -27.96 11.65 -1.46
C LEU A 10 -26.71 12.24 -0.81
N ARG A 11 -26.51 13.56 -0.85
CA ARG A 11 -25.37 14.24 -0.20
C ARG A 11 -25.45 14.22 1.33
N SER A 12 -26.66 14.30 1.89
CA SER A 12 -26.89 14.33 3.34
C SER A 12 -26.86 12.94 4.00
N ARG A 13 -27.05 11.86 3.23
CA ARG A 13 -26.99 10.48 3.74
C ARG A 13 -25.56 9.93 3.72
N LYS A 14 -24.81 10.27 4.77
CA LYS A 14 -23.78 9.39 5.39
C LYS A 14 -22.70 8.83 4.44
N LEU A 15 -21.81 9.68 3.96
CA LEU A 15 -20.43 9.27 3.64
C LEU A 15 -19.55 9.17 4.90
N ARG A 16 -20.13 8.87 6.08
CA ARG A 16 -19.41 8.83 7.36
C ARG A 16 -18.63 7.53 7.60
N ASP A 17 -18.86 6.49 6.80
CA ASP A 17 -18.26 5.16 7.03
C ASP A 17 -17.43 4.62 5.86
N VAL A 18 -17.10 5.45 4.87
CA VAL A 18 -16.04 5.08 3.93
C VAL A 18 -14.70 5.41 4.61
N LYS A 19 -14.28 4.55 5.53
CA LYS A 19 -12.87 4.48 5.93
C LYS A 19 -12.09 4.00 4.71
N ILE A 20 -11.70 4.93 3.85
CA ILE A 20 -10.66 4.67 2.86
C ILE A 20 -9.48 4.21 3.70
N ALA A 21 -9.09 2.93 3.57
CA ALA A 21 -7.90 2.41 4.20
C ALA A 21 -6.71 3.16 3.57
N THR A 22 -6.38 4.31 4.13
CA THR A 22 -5.22 5.09 3.76
C THR A 22 -4.02 4.22 4.10
N PHE A 23 -3.38 3.68 3.07
CA PHE A 23 -2.16 2.92 3.21
C PHE A 23 -1.09 3.83 3.84
N ASP A 24 -0.89 3.69 5.15
CA ASP A 24 0.11 4.46 5.86
C ASP A 24 1.48 3.79 5.72
N ARG A 25 2.27 4.35 4.80
CA ARG A 25 3.65 3.94 4.53
C ARG A 25 4.53 4.05 5.78
N LYS A 26 4.28 5.02 6.67
CA LYS A 26 5.07 5.21 7.89
C LYS A 26 4.77 4.10 8.90
N ASP A 27 3.51 3.72 9.05
CA ASP A 27 3.10 2.60 9.90
C ASP A 27 3.71 1.29 9.42
N LEU A 28 3.68 1.04 8.10
CA LEU A 28 4.30 -0.15 7.52
C LEU A 28 5.83 -0.19 7.76
N MET A 29 6.51 0.94 7.58
CA MET A 29 7.95 1.04 7.88
C MET A 29 8.26 0.73 9.34
N LYS A 30 7.44 1.23 10.27
CA LYS A 30 7.58 0.92 11.70
C LYS A 30 7.33 -0.58 11.97
N LYS A 31 6.29 -1.17 11.40
CA LYS A 31 5.98 -2.60 11.54
C LYS A 31 7.10 -3.51 11.02
N GLN A 32 7.79 -3.08 9.97
CA GLN A 32 8.92 -3.80 9.40
C GLN A 32 10.27 -3.42 10.01
N ASP A 33 10.30 -2.57 11.05
CA ASP A 33 11.54 -2.09 11.67
C ASP A 33 12.51 -1.48 10.65
N GLY A 34 11.98 -0.81 9.62
CA GLY A 34 12.77 -0.25 8.52
C GLY A 34 13.50 -1.28 7.66
N LYS A 35 13.17 -2.58 7.75
CA LYS A 35 13.86 -3.67 7.06
C LYS A 35 13.05 -4.24 5.89
N CYS A 36 13.77 -4.78 4.91
CA CYS A 36 13.20 -5.46 3.76
C CYS A 36 12.44 -6.71 4.20
N PHE A 37 11.23 -6.89 3.69
CA PHE A 37 10.42 -8.07 4.01
C PHE A 37 11.09 -9.38 3.59
N LYS A 38 11.78 -9.39 2.44
CA LYS A 38 12.45 -10.57 1.87
C LYS A 38 13.81 -10.87 2.50
N CYS A 39 14.75 -9.92 2.46
CA CYS A 39 16.13 -10.17 2.90
C CYS A 39 16.45 -9.68 4.32
N LYS A 40 15.51 -9.05 5.01
CA LYS A 40 15.65 -8.52 6.38
C LYS A 40 16.78 -7.48 6.58
N LYS A 41 17.41 -7.00 5.52
CA LYS A 41 18.38 -5.89 5.54
C LYS A 41 17.68 -4.54 5.68
N ASP A 42 18.38 -3.56 6.24
CA ASP A 42 17.88 -2.19 6.36
C ASP A 42 17.53 -1.58 5.00
N LEU A 43 16.38 -0.91 4.95
CA LEU A 43 15.91 -0.21 3.77
C LEU A 43 16.53 1.17 3.71
N ARG A 44 17.36 1.38 2.69
CA ARG A 44 17.91 2.71 2.39
C ARG A 44 16.82 3.62 1.81
N ALA A 45 16.75 4.86 2.29
CA ALA A 45 15.79 5.85 1.80
C ALA A 45 15.85 5.96 0.26
N GLY A 46 14.68 5.86 -0.39
CA GLY A 46 14.56 5.90 -1.86
C GLY A 46 14.96 4.61 -2.60
N TYR A 47 15.49 3.60 -1.92
CA TYR A 47 15.96 2.33 -2.51
C TYR A 47 15.08 1.12 -2.12
N TYR A 48 13.77 1.34 -2.09
CA TYR A 48 12.78 0.31 -1.81
C TYR A 48 11.44 0.62 -2.46
N LYS A 49 10.60 -0.41 -2.63
CA LYS A 49 9.23 -0.29 -3.14
C LYS A 49 8.25 -0.97 -2.20
N PHE A 50 7.06 -0.41 -2.11
CA PHE A 50 5.92 -1.06 -1.49
C PHE A 50 5.24 -1.97 -2.51
N SER A 51 5.14 -3.25 -2.18
CA SER A 51 4.45 -4.25 -2.98
C SER A 51 3.34 -4.87 -2.15
N ARG A 52 2.17 -5.06 -2.77
CA ARG A 52 1.07 -5.80 -2.13
C ARG A 52 1.23 -7.28 -2.45
N ASP A 53 1.20 -8.13 -1.43
CA ASP A 53 1.10 -9.57 -1.60
C ASP A 53 -0.33 -9.93 -2.03
N LEU A 54 -0.48 -10.70 -3.11
CA LEU A 54 -1.79 -11.08 -3.64
C LEU A 54 -2.48 -12.16 -2.80
N LYS A 55 -1.73 -12.96 -2.04
CA LYS A 55 -2.25 -14.04 -1.20
C LYS A 55 -2.75 -13.51 0.14
N THR A 56 -1.91 -12.75 0.84
CA THR A 56 -2.24 -12.22 2.18
C THR A 56 -2.98 -10.88 2.11
N LYS A 57 -2.99 -10.22 0.93
CA LYS A 57 -3.50 -8.85 0.71
C LYS A 57 -2.75 -7.78 1.50
N GLU A 58 -1.65 -8.13 2.18
CA GLU A 58 -0.82 -7.24 2.96
C GLU A 58 0.14 -6.44 2.07
N ASN A 59 0.54 -5.27 2.55
CA ASN A 59 1.57 -4.47 1.90
C ASN A 59 2.91 -4.74 2.58
N HIS A 60 3.96 -4.87 1.78
CA HIS A 60 5.32 -5.06 2.25
C HIS A 60 6.28 -4.10 1.57
N ALA A 61 7.28 -3.64 2.31
CA ALA A 61 8.40 -2.91 1.78
C ALA A 61 9.55 -3.85 1.42
N ILE A 62 10.02 -3.76 0.18
CA ILE A 62 11.04 -4.63 -0.40
C ILE A 62 12.17 -3.76 -0.96
N CYS A 63 13.42 -4.07 -0.62
CA CYS A 63 14.58 -3.36 -1.17
C CYS A 63 14.69 -3.56 -2.69
N SER A 64 15.33 -2.61 -3.37
CA SER A 64 15.58 -2.69 -4.81
C SER A 64 16.23 -4.01 -5.23
N ASP A 65 17.23 -4.49 -4.49
CA ASP A 65 17.91 -5.75 -4.81
C ASP A 65 16.98 -6.97 -4.82
N CYS A 66 15.99 -7.00 -3.93
CA CYS A 66 15.00 -8.09 -3.85
C CYS A 66 13.80 -7.89 -4.78
N LEU A 67 13.67 -6.73 -5.40
CA LEU A 67 12.69 -6.43 -6.45
C LEU A 67 13.20 -6.83 -7.82
N VAL A 68 14.50 -6.66 -8.07
CA VAL A 68 15.13 -7.16 -9.28
C VAL A 68 15.26 -8.67 -9.13
N THR A 69 14.26 -9.42 -9.57
CA THR A 69 14.48 -10.78 -10.02
C THR A 69 15.44 -10.68 -11.19
N ILE A 70 16.75 -10.78 -10.93
CA ILE A 70 17.74 -11.01 -11.97
C ILE A 70 17.40 -12.41 -12.47
N PRO A 71 16.83 -12.58 -13.69
CA PRO A 71 16.70 -13.92 -14.23
C PRO A 71 18.10 -14.52 -14.31
N GLU A 72 18.29 -15.73 -13.80
CA GLU A 72 19.56 -16.44 -13.95
C GLU A 72 19.91 -16.44 -15.44
N ARG A 73 21.05 -15.81 -15.79
CA ARG A 73 21.57 -15.93 -17.16
C ARG A 73 21.82 -17.42 -17.35
N ARG A 74 21.09 -18.06 -18.28
CA ARG A 74 21.43 -19.39 -18.78
C ARG A 74 22.84 -19.31 -19.34
N GLY A 75 23.81 -19.75 -18.54
CA GLY A 75 25.18 -20.04 -18.96
C GLY A 75 25.29 -21.45 -19.49
#